data_AF-A0A938QLT8-F1
#
_entry.id   AF-A0A938QLT8-F1
#
_cell.length_a   1.000
_cell.length_b   1.000
_cell.length_c   1.000
_cell.angle_alpha   90.00
_cell.angle_beta   90.00
_cell.angle_gamma   90.00
#
_symmetry.space_group_name_H-M   'P 1'
#
loop_
_entity.id
_entity.type
_entity.pdbx_description
1 polymer ?
#
loop_
_entity_poly.entity_id
_entity_poly.type
_entity_poly.pdbx_seq_one_letter_code
_entity_poly.pdbx_strand_id
1 'polypeptide(L)' 'MGNPSLKAKRAWAVAYDPQYFLQMAEEYDEDRLEQLNEHLTKGDYALVSDDTQGFAGDLVIDFPLNTAEPYRALIMVEK' A
#
# COMPACT_ATOMS: atom_id res chain seq x y z
N MET A 1 6.87 -19.04 -9.16
CA MET A 1 6.54 -19.21 -7.74
C MET A 1 5.54 -18.13 -7.41
N GLY A 2 4.27 -18.47 -7.20
CA GLY A 2 3.30 -17.47 -6.74
C GLY A 2 3.72 -17.06 -5.34
N ASN A 3 4.09 -15.80 -5.14
CA ASN A 3 4.29 -15.28 -3.79
C ASN A 3 2.98 -15.52 -3.02
N PRO A 4 3.04 -15.93 -1.74
CA PRO A 4 1.84 -16.05 -0.92
C PRO A 4 1.05 -14.74 -1.05
N SER A 5 -0.19 -14.84 -1.52
CA SER A 5 -1.01 -13.70 -1.92
C SER A 5 -1.03 -12.66 -0.80
N LEU A 6 -0.35 -11.53 -1.02
CA LEU A 6 -0.36 -10.43 -0.07
C LEU A 6 -1.80 -9.91 0.01
N LYS A 7 -2.37 -9.81 1.21
CA LYS A 7 -3.70 -9.26 1.40
C LYS A 7 -3.67 -8.23 2.52
N ALA A 8 -4.10 -7.02 2.20
CA ALA A 8 -4.24 -5.92 3.13
C ALA A 8 -5.55 -6.07 3.92
N LYS A 9 -5.45 -6.07 5.24
CA LYS A 9 -6.56 -5.95 6.19
C LYS A 9 -7.09 -4.51 6.25
N ARG A 10 -6.18 -3.53 6.17
CA ARG A 10 -6.44 -2.09 6.17
C ARG A 10 -5.41 -1.40 5.30
N ALA A 11 -5.76 -0.24 4.75
CA ALA A 11 -4.83 0.56 3.98
C ALA A 11 -5.13 2.05 4.13
N TRP A 12 -4.11 2.88 4.02
CA TRP A 12 -4.23 4.34 4.05
C TRP A 12 -3.53 4.93 2.82
N ALA A 13 -4.12 5.95 2.22
CA ALA A 13 -3.41 6.78 1.26
C ALA A 13 -2.24 7.45 1.98
N VAL A 14 -1.04 7.36 1.41
CA VAL A 14 0.13 8.03 1.97
C VAL A 14 0.97 8.70 0.89
N ALA A 15 1.70 9.73 1.27
CA ALA A 15 2.67 10.40 0.41
C ALA A 15 3.94 10.70 1.20
N TYR A 16 5.06 10.87 0.51
CA TYR A 16 6.26 11.43 1.13
C TYR A 16 6.34 12.92 0.79
N ASP A 17 6.58 13.74 1.80
CA ASP A 17 6.90 15.15 1.59
C ASP A 17 8.36 15.31 1.06
N PRO A 18 8.78 16.52 0.69
CA PRO A 18 10.17 16.76 0.25
C PRO A 18 11.24 16.45 1.31
N GLN A 19 10.85 16.30 2.58
CA GLN A 19 11.74 15.93 3.69
C GLN A 19 11.72 14.42 3.97
N TYR A 20 11.04 13.63 3.14
CA TYR A 20 10.84 12.18 3.27
C TYR A 20 10.07 11.75 4.53
N PHE A 21 9.24 12.63 5.09
CA PHE A 21 8.28 12.24 6.12
C PHE A 21 7.04 11.63 5.48
N LEU A 22 6.60 10.51 6.05
CA LEU A 22 5.38 9.85 5.61
C LEU A 22 4.16 10.66 6.10
N GLN A 23 3.37 11.14 5.14
CA GLN A 23 2.11 11.82 5.39
C GLN A 23 0.98 10.83 5.19
N MET A 24 0.27 10.50 6.27
CA MET A 24 -0.92 9.65 6.21
C MET A 24 -2.16 10.51 5.93
N ALA A 25 -2.92 10.13 4.92
CA ALA A 25 -4.20 10.73 4.57
C ALA A 25 -5.34 9.79 5.01
N GLU A 26 -6.39 9.69 4.20
CA GLU A 26 -7.58 8.91 4.52
C GLU A 26 -7.33 7.40 4.47
N GLU A 27 -7.98 6.69 5.38
CA GLU A 27 -8.11 5.23 5.31
C GLU A 27 -8.96 4.85 4.11
N TYR A 28 -8.63 3.73 3.49
CA TYR A 28 -9.42 3.17 2.39
C TYR A 28 -10.74 2.64 2.93
N ASP A 29 -11.81 2.97 2.22
CA ASP A 29 -13.09 2.30 2.36
C ASP A 29 -13.01 0.87 1.82
N GLU A 30 -14.10 0.11 1.99
CA GLU A 30 -14.19 -1.29 1.59
C GLU A 30 -13.91 -1.47 0.08
N ASP A 31 -14.47 -0.59 -0.75
CA ASP A 31 -14.33 -0.64 -2.21
C ASP A 31 -12.86 -0.42 -2.65
N ARG A 32 -12.17 0.58 -2.08
CA ARG A 32 -10.75 0.84 -2.40
C ARG A 32 -9.85 -0.25 -1.85
N LEU A 33 -10.16 -0.79 -0.67
CA LEU A 33 -9.43 -1.89 -0.09
C LEU A 33 -9.55 -3.18 -0.93
N GLU A 34 -10.73 -3.45 -1.48
CA GLU A 34 -10.95 -4.56 -2.42
C GLU A 34 -10.12 -4.38 -3.70
N GLN A 35 -10.17 -3.19 -4.32
CA GLN A 35 -9.36 -2.88 -5.51
C GLN A 35 -7.85 -3.04 -5.25
N LEU A 36 -7.35 -2.52 -4.14
CA LEU A 36 -5.96 -2.70 -3.72
C LEU A 36 -5.62 -4.20 -3.62
N ASN A 37 -6.46 -4.99 -2.96
CA ASN A 37 -6.24 -6.43 -2.78
C ASN A 37 -6.24 -7.20 -4.12
N GLU A 38 -7.00 -6.76 -5.11
CA GLU A 38 -6.90 -7.33 -6.46
C GLU A 38 -5.51 -7.12 -7.07
N HIS A 39 -4.95 -5.91 -6.96
CA HIS A 39 -3.60 -5.62 -7.45
C HIS A 39 -2.53 -6.39 -6.68
N LEU A 40 -2.68 -6.50 -5.36
CA LEU A 40 -1.78 -7.31 -4.53
C LEU A 40 -1.77 -8.78 -4.95
N THR A 41 -2.95 -9.35 -5.21
CA THR A 41 -3.10 -10.75 -5.68
C THR A 41 -2.48 -10.95 -7.06
N LYS A 42 -2.54 -9.94 -7.93
CA LYS A 42 -1.92 -9.95 -9.26
C LYS A 42 -0.39 -9.71 -9.21
N GLY A 43 0.16 -9.35 -8.06
CA GLY A 43 1.56 -8.94 -7.92
C GLY A 43 1.87 -7.59 -8.59
N ASP A 44 0.84 -6.76 -8.79
CA ASP A 44 0.90 -5.47 -9.48
C ASP A 44 1.15 -4.33 -8.48
N TYR A 45 2.21 -4.49 -7.69
CA TYR A 45 2.64 -3.51 -6.68
C TYR A 45 4.16 -3.56 -6.49
N ALA A 46 4.76 -2.46 -6.05
CA ALA A 46 6.16 -2.40 -5.61
C ALA A 46 6.23 -2.00 -4.15
N LEU A 47 7.13 -2.66 -3.40
CA LEU A 47 7.48 -2.24 -2.05
C LEU A 47 8.31 -0.95 -2.13
N VAL A 48 7.83 0.11 -1.48
CA VAL A 48 8.51 1.40 -1.37
C VAL A 48 9.33 1.46 -0.08
N SER A 49 8.73 1.03 1.04
CA SER A 49 9.37 1.05 2.36
C SER A 49 8.71 0.03 3.29
N ASP A 50 9.49 -0.62 4.13
CA ASP A 50 9.04 -1.38 5.31
C ASP A 50 9.13 -0.56 6.61
N ASP A 51 9.81 0.60 6.58
CA ASP A 51 9.76 1.59 7.66
C ASP A 51 8.54 2.49 7.50
N THR A 52 7.58 2.30 8.40
CA THR A 52 6.30 3.02 8.44
C THR A 52 6.33 4.22 9.39
N GLN A 53 7.50 4.61 9.91
CA GLN A 53 7.71 5.80 10.75
C GLN A 53 6.78 5.88 11.97
N GLY A 54 6.37 4.74 12.52
CA GLY A 54 5.50 4.64 13.69
C GLY A 54 4.00 4.60 13.39
N PHE A 55 3.58 4.60 12.12
CA PHE A 55 2.19 4.37 11.74
C PHE A 55 1.79 2.89 11.87
N ALA A 56 0.49 2.63 11.97
CA ALA A 56 -0.05 1.30 12.27
C ALA A 56 0.05 0.27 11.13
N GLY A 57 0.59 0.63 9.96
CA GLY A 57 0.75 -0.30 8.84
C GLY A 57 2.06 -1.08 8.90
N ASP A 58 2.15 -2.09 8.04
CA ASP A 58 3.31 -2.98 7.91
C ASP A 58 4.21 -2.58 6.73
N LEU A 59 3.64 -2.10 5.61
CA LEU A 59 4.39 -1.83 4.36
C LEU A 59 3.86 -0.60 3.63
N VAL A 60 4.73 0.22 3.05
CA VAL A 60 4.38 1.25 2.07
C VAL A 60 4.62 0.70 0.67
N ILE A 61 3.61 0.77 -0.19
CA ILE A 61 3.65 0.22 -1.54
C ILE A 61 3.13 1.22 -2.58
N ASP A 62 3.59 1.04 -3.82
CA ASP A 62 3.05 1.71 -5.01
C ASP A 62 2.26 0.70 -5.86
N PHE A 63 1.06 1.08 -6.31
CA PHE A 63 0.16 0.24 -7.13
C PHE A 63 -0.85 1.13 -7.91
N PRO A 64 -1.36 0.73 -9.07
CA PRO A 64 -0.85 -0.32 -9.95
C PRO A 64 0.54 0.07 -10.49
N LEU A 65 1.41 -0.89 -10.81
CA LEU A 65 2.75 -0.57 -11.36
C LEU A 65 2.73 -0.20 -12.85
N ASN A 66 1.68 -0.59 -13.56
CA ASN A 66 1.56 -0.35 -15.00
C ASN A 66 0.91 1.01 -15.33
N THR A 67 1.02 2.01 -14.45
CA THR A 67 0.51 3.37 -14.68
C THR A 67 1.62 4.41 -14.62
N ALA A 68 1.39 5.57 -15.25
CA ALA A 68 2.33 6.69 -15.18
C ALA A 68 2.39 7.33 -13.77
N GLU A 69 1.32 7.17 -12.98
CA GLU A 69 1.15 7.76 -11.66
C GLU A 69 0.54 6.71 -10.72
N PRO A 70 1.37 5.83 -10.12
CA PRO A 70 0.88 4.83 -9.17
C PRO A 70 0.37 5.51 -7.90
N TYR A 71 -0.65 4.91 -7.30
CA TYR A 71 -1.08 5.27 -5.95
C TYR A 71 -0.10 4.71 -4.93
N ARG A 72 0.16 5.49 -3.89
CA ARG A 72 0.97 5.08 -2.76
C ARG A 72 0.08 4.81 -1.56
N ALA A 73 0.20 3.62 -0.99
CA ALA A 73 -0.54 3.23 0.21
C ALA A 73 0.37 2.63 1.27
N LEU A 74 0.04 2.92 2.52
CA LEU A 74 0.49 2.16 3.66
C LEU A 74 -0.53 1.06 3.92
N ILE A 75 -0.10 -0.20 3.91
CA ILE A 75 -0.97 -1.37 4.10
C ILE A 75 -0.65 -2.05 5.43
N MET A 76 -1.69 -2.52 6.10
CA MET A 76 -1.61 -3.47 7.21
C MET A 76 -1.98 -4.84 6.65
N VAL A 77 -1.08 -5.80 6.70
CA VAL A 77 -1.30 -7.15 6.14
C VAL A 77 -2.12 -8.02 7.08
N GLU A 78 -2.93 -8.92 6.52
CA GLU A 78 -3.50 -10.03 7.29
C GLU A 78 -2.37 -10.97 7.73
N LYS A 79 -2.34 -11.32 9.02
CA LYS A 79 -1.39 -12.29 9.61
C LYS A 79 -2.00 -13.68 9.70
#